data_AF-A0A504Z4W9-F1
#
_entry.id   AF-A0A504Z4W9-F1
#
_cell.length_a   1.000
_cell.length_b   1.000
_cell.length_c   1.000
_cell.angle_alpha   90.00
_cell.angle_beta   90.00
_cell.angle_gamma   90.00
#
_symmetry.space_group_name_H-M   'P 1'
#
loop_
_entity.id
_entity.type
_entity.pdbx_description
1 polymer ?
#
loop_
_entity_poly.entity_id
_entity_poly.type
_entity_poly.pdbx_seq_one_letter_code
_entity_poly.pdbx_strand_id
1 'polypeptide(L)'
;MGLWLSKRESLEFAVLPSSEISGPLGLGDPDSTELTKVEKDTMIPALMMEELRTKKCVELWDSRFPLIPVRCPLSSPTAWNACQQEYQWSAVLLCRNLFHEALTCNKKFLKDPEYFEVMKQRYLKMRADYRRTGVEQKIVRTES
;
A
#
# COMPACT_ATOMS: atom_id res chain seq x y z
N MET A 1 -16.06 -49.67 -13.69
CA MET A 1 -16.44 -48.46 -14.44
C MET A 1 -16.84 -47.40 -13.44
N GLY A 2 -16.13 -46.28 -13.36
CA GLY A 2 -16.41 -45.22 -12.39
C GLY A 2 -15.19 -44.36 -12.08
N LEU A 3 -14.80 -43.55 -13.07
CA LEU A 3 -14.05 -42.29 -13.04
C LEU A 3 -13.32 -41.90 -11.73
N TRP A 4 -12.09 -42.40 -11.58
CA TRP A 4 -11.03 -41.65 -10.89
C TRP A 4 -10.55 -40.57 -11.86
N LEU A 5 -11.15 -39.39 -11.81
CA LEU A 5 -10.71 -38.23 -12.58
C LEU A 5 -9.37 -37.75 -12.03
N SER A 6 -8.31 -38.36 -12.58
CA SER A 6 -7.05 -37.76 -13.00
C SER A 6 -6.70 -36.46 -12.26
N LYS A 7 -6.05 -36.62 -11.11
CA LYS A 7 -5.13 -35.59 -10.63
C LYS A 7 -4.03 -35.51 -11.69
N ARG A 8 -4.04 -34.47 -12.54
CA ARG A 8 -3.03 -34.25 -13.58
C ARG A 8 -1.64 -34.22 -12.93
N GLU A 9 -0.85 -35.26 -13.17
CA GLU A 9 0.59 -35.37 -12.88
C GLU A 9 1.43 -34.45 -13.80
N SER A 10 1.01 -33.21 -14.06
CA SER A 10 1.73 -32.31 -14.98
C SER A 10 2.51 -31.18 -14.29
N LEU A 11 2.82 -31.30 -13.00
CA LEU A 11 3.54 -30.27 -12.24
C LEU A 11 4.70 -30.82 -11.38
N GLU A 12 5.33 -31.93 -11.79
CA GLU A 12 6.57 -32.39 -11.12
C GLU A 12 7.82 -31.60 -11.56
N PHE A 13 7.74 -30.80 -12.64
CA PHE A 13 8.84 -29.97 -13.14
C PHE A 13 8.48 -28.48 -13.13
N ALA A 14 8.14 -27.95 -11.96
CA ALA A 14 8.04 -26.52 -11.75
C ALA A 14 9.08 -26.08 -10.72
N VAL A 15 9.85 -25.03 -11.03
CA VAL A 15 10.83 -24.45 -10.10
C VAL A 15 10.13 -23.81 -8.89
N LEU A 16 8.87 -23.38 -9.07
CA LEU A 16 8.04 -22.79 -8.02
C LEU A 16 7.00 -23.80 -7.52
N PRO A 17 6.58 -23.71 -6.25
CA PRO A 17 5.53 -24.57 -5.71
C PRO A 17 4.22 -24.42 -6.50
N SER A 18 3.47 -25.52 -6.59
CA SER A 18 2.24 -25.59 -7.39
C SER A 18 1.17 -24.57 -6.97
N SER A 19 1.16 -24.14 -5.71
CA SER A 19 0.27 -23.09 -5.21
C SER A 19 0.54 -21.71 -5.82
N GLU A 20 1.78 -21.41 -6.18
CA GLU A 20 2.20 -20.13 -6.78
C GLU A 20 1.93 -20.07 -8.28
N ILE A 21 1.83 -21.22 -8.96
CA ILE A 21 1.55 -21.31 -10.41
C ILE A 21 0.10 -21.76 -10.68
N SER A 22 -0.71 -21.92 -9.63
CA SER A 22 -2.12 -22.30 -9.75
C SER A 22 -2.99 -21.16 -10.31
N GLY A 23 -4.29 -21.43 -10.47
CA GLY A 23 -5.28 -20.44 -10.85
C GLY A 23 -5.50 -20.31 -12.37
N PRO A 24 -6.52 -19.54 -12.78
CA PRO A 24 -6.96 -19.46 -14.18
C PRO A 24 -5.92 -18.82 -15.11
N LEU A 25 -5.04 -17.97 -14.57
CA LEU A 25 -4.01 -17.22 -15.31
C LEU A 25 -2.58 -17.65 -14.95
N GLY A 26 -2.41 -18.68 -14.10
CA GLY A 26 -1.10 -19.10 -13.61
C GLY A 26 -0.40 -18.06 -12.70
N LEU A 27 -1.17 -17.17 -12.06
CA LEU A 27 -0.68 -16.12 -11.15
C LEU A 27 -0.81 -16.52 -9.66
N GLY A 28 -1.11 -17.79 -9.41
CA GLY A 28 -1.40 -18.35 -8.10
C GLY A 28 -2.90 -18.46 -7.82
N ASP A 29 -3.23 -19.19 -6.76
CA ASP A 29 -4.62 -19.42 -6.35
C ASP A 29 -5.28 -18.11 -5.84
N PRO A 30 -6.41 -17.66 -6.43
CA PRO A 30 -7.11 -16.45 -6.00
C PRO A 30 -7.73 -16.54 -4.60
N ASP A 31 -8.03 -17.75 -4.10
CA ASP A 31 -8.72 -17.93 -2.81
C ASP A 31 -7.73 -18.19 -1.66
N SER A 32 -6.43 -18.24 -1.94
CA SER A 32 -5.39 -18.38 -0.93
C SER A 32 -5.31 -17.16 -0.01
N THR A 33 -5.26 -17.40 1.30
CA THR A 33 -5.09 -16.39 2.35
C THR A 33 -3.66 -16.27 2.87
N GLU A 34 -2.75 -17.14 2.38
CA GLU A 34 -1.36 -17.15 2.82
C GLU A 34 -0.61 -15.93 2.30
N LEU A 35 0.26 -15.38 3.15
CA LEU A 35 1.09 -14.21 2.83
C LEU A 35 2.55 -14.62 2.75
N THR A 36 3.20 -14.22 1.67
CA THR A 36 4.65 -14.28 1.53
C THR A 36 5.32 -13.21 2.40
N LYS A 37 6.61 -13.38 2.65
CA LYS A 37 7.41 -12.39 3.39
C LYS A 37 7.40 -11.01 2.71
N VAL A 38 7.48 -10.98 1.38
CA VAL A 38 7.47 -9.72 0.60
C VAL A 38 6.14 -9.00 0.75
N GLU A 39 5.03 -9.74 0.76
CA GLU A 39 3.70 -9.14 0.94
C GLU A 39 3.54 -8.54 2.33
N LYS A 40 4.00 -9.27 3.35
CA LYS A 40 3.92 -8.84 4.75
C LYS A 40 4.83 -7.66 5.07
N ASP A 41 6.07 -7.70 4.60
CA ASP A 41 7.11 -6.74 4.99
C ASP A 41 7.16 -5.51 4.07
N THR A 42 6.68 -5.63 2.81
CA THR A 42 6.81 -4.57 1.79
C THR A 42 5.47 -4.13 1.21
N MET A 43 4.66 -5.05 0.66
CA MET A 43 3.46 -4.67 -0.12
C MET A 43 2.36 -4.08 0.76
N ILE A 44 2.00 -4.76 1.85
CA ILE A 44 0.97 -4.28 2.78
C ILE A 44 1.42 -2.95 3.42
N PRO A 45 2.66 -2.80 3.93
CA PRO A 45 3.13 -1.51 4.44
C PRO A 45 3.13 -0.38 3.40
N ALA A 46 3.46 -0.67 2.13
CA ALA A 46 3.37 0.33 1.06
C ALA A 46 1.92 0.78 0.82
N LEU A 47 0.98 -0.18 0.75
CA LEU A 47 -0.45 0.08 0.66
C LEU A 47 -0.97 0.90 1.85
N MET A 48 -0.52 0.59 3.07
CA MET A 48 -0.84 1.36 4.28
C MET A 48 -0.35 2.80 4.15
N MET A 49 0.92 3.01 3.77
CA MET A 49 1.50 4.36 3.63
C MET A 49 0.74 5.22 2.62
N GLU A 50 0.28 4.62 1.52
CA GLU A 50 -0.52 5.32 0.53
C GLU A 50 -1.89 5.73 1.06
N GLU A 51 -2.59 4.84 1.75
CA GLU A 51 -3.87 5.14 2.40
C GLU A 51 -3.72 6.25 3.45
N LEU A 52 -2.60 6.24 4.19
CA LEU A 52 -2.30 7.27 5.19
C LEU A 52 -2.09 8.64 4.53
N ARG A 53 -1.33 8.70 3.44
CA ARG A 53 -1.08 9.96 2.71
C ARG A 53 -2.33 10.52 2.03
N THR A 54 -3.27 9.66 1.64
CA THR A 54 -4.46 10.06 0.86
C THR A 54 -5.69 10.31 1.73
N LYS A 55 -5.86 9.60 2.85
CA LYS A 55 -7.09 9.65 3.65
C LYS A 55 -6.90 10.05 5.11
N LYS A 56 -5.94 9.46 5.83
CA LYS A 56 -5.85 9.61 7.30
C LYS A 56 -4.97 10.78 7.75
N CYS A 57 -3.81 10.92 7.15
CA CYS A 57 -2.81 11.95 7.47
C CYS A 57 -2.76 13.03 6.37
N VAL A 58 -3.82 13.15 5.56
CA VAL A 58 -3.84 14.00 4.35
C VAL A 58 -3.48 15.45 4.66
N GLU A 59 -3.95 16.01 5.77
CA GLU A 59 -3.73 17.41 6.15
C GLU A 59 -2.25 17.75 6.39
N LEU A 60 -1.46 16.77 6.85
CA LEU A 60 -0.02 16.94 7.11
C LEU A 60 0.82 16.70 5.85
N TRP A 61 0.34 15.82 4.96
CA TRP A 61 1.02 15.49 3.72
C TRP A 61 0.70 16.50 2.62
N ASP A 62 -0.54 16.96 2.52
CA ASP A 62 -1.09 17.72 1.41
C ASP A 62 -1.91 18.93 1.91
N SER A 63 -1.64 20.10 1.33
CA SER A 63 -2.17 21.41 1.72
C SER A 63 -3.62 21.67 1.29
N ARG A 64 -4.35 20.65 0.83
CA ARG A 64 -5.74 20.80 0.38
C ARG A 64 -6.74 21.16 1.49
N PHE A 65 -6.32 21.12 2.77
CA PHE A 65 -7.13 21.55 3.92
C PHE A 65 -6.39 22.62 4.76
N PRO A 66 -6.95 23.83 4.92
CA PRO A 66 -6.23 24.98 5.48
C PRO A 66 -6.35 25.13 7.01
N LEU A 67 -6.56 24.05 7.78
CA LEU A 67 -6.97 24.19 9.19
C LEU A 67 -5.87 24.03 10.24
N ILE A 68 -4.62 23.75 9.87
CA ILE A 68 -3.54 23.61 10.86
C ILE A 68 -2.72 24.90 10.95
N PRO A 69 -2.72 25.61 12.11
CA PRO A 69 -1.86 26.74 12.36
C PRO A 69 -0.47 26.25 12.76
N VAL A 70 0.28 25.65 11.82
CA VAL A 70 1.69 25.35 12.06
C VAL A 70 2.44 26.67 12.04
N ARG A 71 3.26 26.88 13.07
CA ARG A 71 4.07 28.08 13.30
C ARG A 71 5.28 28.10 12.36
N CYS A 72 5.01 28.09 11.07
CA CYS A 72 5.98 28.52 10.07
C CYS A 72 6.10 30.04 10.13
N PRO A 73 7.27 30.64 9.81
CA PRO A 73 7.32 32.08 9.57
C PRO A 73 6.26 32.40 8.51
N LEU A 74 5.56 33.52 8.71
CA LEU A 74 4.23 33.92 8.22
C LEU A 74 3.94 33.84 6.70
N SER A 75 4.80 33.18 5.92
CA SER A 75 4.72 32.99 4.46
C SER A 75 4.99 31.55 3.99
N SER A 76 5.16 30.56 4.87
CA SER A 76 5.64 29.21 4.51
C SER A 76 4.55 28.13 4.60
N PRO A 77 4.58 27.08 3.76
CA PRO A 77 3.52 26.08 3.66
C PRO A 77 3.33 25.26 4.93
N THR A 78 2.08 24.94 5.28
CA THR A 78 1.72 24.16 6.48
C THR A 78 1.74 22.65 6.26
N ALA A 79 1.82 22.19 5.00
CA ALA A 79 1.86 20.79 4.63
C ALA A 79 3.17 20.44 3.92
N TRP A 80 3.61 19.19 4.08
CA TRP A 80 4.87 18.70 3.52
C TRP A 80 4.96 18.88 2.00
N ASN A 81 3.95 18.46 1.22
CA ASN A 81 4.01 18.50 -0.25
C ASN A 81 4.19 19.93 -0.78
N ALA A 82 3.48 20.89 -0.19
CA ALA A 82 3.60 22.29 -0.59
C ALA A 82 4.98 22.86 -0.27
N CYS A 83 5.52 22.56 0.92
CA CYS A 83 6.88 22.97 1.31
C CYS A 83 7.95 22.33 0.40
N GLN A 84 7.80 21.04 0.07
CA GLN A 84 8.67 20.34 -0.86
C GLN A 84 8.62 20.95 -2.27
N GLN A 85 7.43 21.33 -2.74
CA GLN A 85 7.26 21.91 -4.07
C GLN A 85 7.84 23.33 -4.18
N GLU A 86 7.74 24.13 -3.11
CA GLU A 86 8.29 25.49 -3.09
C GLU A 86 9.82 25.49 -2.98
N TYR A 87 10.36 24.76 -2.01
CA TYR A 87 11.77 24.82 -1.64
C TYR A 87 12.64 23.76 -2.33
N GLN A 88 12.03 22.77 -2.99
CA GLN A 88 12.70 21.73 -3.78
C GLN A 88 13.85 21.07 -2.99
N TRP A 89 15.09 21.17 -3.46
CA TRP A 89 16.25 20.58 -2.81
C TRP A 89 16.51 21.15 -1.40
N SER A 90 16.14 22.41 -1.14
CA SER A 90 16.33 23.07 0.15
C SER A 90 15.29 22.66 1.20
N ALA A 91 14.21 21.98 0.78
CA ALA A 91 13.16 21.48 1.66
C ALA A 91 13.66 20.45 2.68
N VAL A 92 14.73 19.70 2.37
CA VAL A 92 15.34 18.76 3.33
C VAL A 92 15.77 19.46 4.62
N LEU A 93 16.22 20.72 4.51
CA LEU A 93 16.62 21.54 5.64
C LEU A 93 15.45 22.35 6.20
N LEU A 94 14.73 23.05 5.32
CA LEU A 94 13.71 24.02 5.72
C LEU A 94 12.39 23.37 6.16
N CYS A 95 11.99 22.26 5.55
CA CYS A 95 10.72 21.58 5.77
C CYS A 95 10.84 20.38 6.73
N ARG A 96 11.97 20.22 7.41
CA ARG A 96 12.29 19.04 8.23
C ARG A 96 11.23 18.76 9.30
N ASN A 97 10.74 19.81 9.96
CA ASN A 97 9.75 19.67 11.04
C ASN A 97 8.39 19.20 10.52
N LEU A 98 7.94 19.74 9.38
CA LEU A 98 6.70 19.31 8.71
C LEU A 98 6.77 17.84 8.29
N PHE A 99 7.91 17.42 7.75
CA PHE A 99 8.15 16.01 7.42
C PHE A 99 8.07 15.10 8.64
N HIS A 100 8.71 15.51 9.75
CA HIS A 100 8.67 14.76 11.00
C HIS A 100 7.25 14.64 11.57
N GLU A 101 6.45 15.70 11.48
CA GLU A 101 5.06 15.67 11.93
C GLU A 101 4.20 14.73 11.08
N ALA A 102 4.29 14.83 9.75
CA ALA A 102 3.62 13.93 8.82
C ALA A 102 4.02 12.45 9.04
N LEU A 103 5.32 12.18 9.24
CA LEU A 103 5.81 10.85 9.60
C LEU A 103 5.29 10.37 10.96
N THR A 104 5.14 11.28 11.93
CA THR A 104 4.66 10.94 13.27
C THR A 104 3.20 10.49 13.20
N CYS A 105 2.38 11.10 12.35
CA CYS A 105 1.04 10.60 12.05
C CYS A 105 1.09 9.18 11.47
N ASN A 106 1.92 8.94 10.44
CA ASN A 106 2.01 7.61 9.82
C ASN A 106 2.43 6.53 10.83
N LYS A 107 3.43 6.82 11.67
CA LYS A 107 3.96 5.89 12.67
C LYS A 107 2.92 5.39 13.67
N LYS A 108 1.88 6.18 13.98
CA LYS A 108 0.80 5.76 14.88
C LYS A 108 0.03 4.59 14.30
N PHE A 109 -0.34 4.68 13.02
CA PHE A 109 -1.13 3.65 12.33
C PHE A 109 -0.28 2.44 11.88
N LEU A 110 0.99 2.63 11.54
CA LEU A 110 1.86 1.52 11.13
C LEU A 110 2.18 0.56 12.28
N LYS A 111 2.08 1.03 13.52
CA LYS A 111 2.27 0.21 14.72
C LYS A 111 0.99 -0.47 15.19
N ASP A 112 -0.16 -0.10 14.61
CA ASP A 112 -1.45 -0.61 15.01
C ASP A 112 -1.73 -1.98 14.33
N PRO A 113 -1.79 -3.08 15.10
CA PRO A 113 -2.05 -4.40 14.55
C PRO A 113 -3.47 -4.53 13.98
N GLU A 114 -4.45 -3.78 14.51
CA GLU A 114 -5.82 -3.81 14.02
C GLU A 114 -5.88 -3.17 12.63
N TYR A 115 -5.23 -2.02 12.47
CA TYR A 115 -5.12 -1.36 11.17
C TYR A 115 -4.36 -2.20 10.14
N PHE A 116 -3.33 -2.93 10.57
CA PHE A 116 -2.64 -3.88 9.69
C PHE A 116 -3.59 -4.96 9.17
N GLU A 117 -4.42 -5.57 10.01
CA GLU A 117 -5.37 -6.60 9.57
C GLU A 117 -6.41 -6.05 8.59
N VAL A 118 -6.92 -4.83 8.80
CA VAL A 118 -7.82 -4.17 7.84
C VAL A 118 -7.14 -4.01 6.47
N MET A 119 -5.90 -3.54 6.45
CA MET A 119 -5.16 -3.32 5.22
C MET A 119 -4.70 -4.61 4.54
N LYS A 120 -4.43 -5.67 5.33
CA LYS A 120 -4.19 -7.02 4.85
C LYS A 120 -5.41 -7.59 4.13
N GLN A 121 -6.62 -7.46 4.70
CA GLN A 121 -7.84 -7.93 4.02
C GLN A 121 -8.07 -7.19 2.70
N ARG A 122 -7.81 -5.88 2.68
CA ARG A 122 -7.85 -5.09 1.45
C ARG A 122 -6.83 -5.60 0.42
N TYR A 123 -5.59 -5.84 0.84
CA TYR A 123 -4.55 -6.38 -0.03
C TYR A 123 -4.93 -7.76 -0.61
N LEU A 124 -5.44 -8.68 0.23
CA LEU A 124 -5.89 -10.00 -0.21
C LEU A 124 -6.98 -9.90 -1.28
N LYS A 125 -7.92 -8.96 -1.13
CA LYS A 125 -8.94 -8.69 -2.15
C LYS A 125 -8.32 -8.21 -3.46
N MET A 126 -7.43 -7.21 -3.41
CA MET A 126 -6.73 -6.70 -4.61
C MET A 126 -5.94 -7.83 -5.31
N ARG A 127 -5.27 -8.67 -4.52
CA ARG A 127 -4.50 -9.83 -5.01
C ARG A 127 -5.39 -10.87 -5.65
N ALA A 128 -6.53 -11.21 -5.03
CA ALA A 128 -7.48 -12.16 -5.58
C ALA A 128 -8.05 -11.65 -6.92
N ASP A 129 -8.38 -10.37 -7.00
CA ASP A 129 -8.87 -9.75 -8.23
C ASP A 129 -7.80 -9.78 -9.34
N TYR A 130 -6.54 -9.49 -8.99
CA TYR A 130 -5.40 -9.59 -9.93
C TYR A 130 -5.18 -11.03 -10.42
N ARG A 131 -5.25 -12.03 -9.52
CA ARG A 131 -5.09 -13.45 -9.89
C ARG A 131 -6.23 -13.98 -10.76
N ARG A 132 -7.45 -13.46 -10.59
CA ARG A 132 -8.62 -13.82 -11.42
C ARG A 132 -8.62 -13.15 -12.78
N THR A 133 -8.24 -11.87 -12.85
CA THR A 133 -8.46 -11.03 -14.04
C THR A 133 -7.18 -10.65 -14.78
N GLY A 134 -6.03 -10.72 -14.12
CA GLY A 134 -4.74 -10.22 -14.64
C GLY A 134 -4.63 -8.69 -14.63
N VAL A 135 -5.62 -7.98 -14.10
CA VAL A 135 -5.66 -6.50 -14.09
C VAL A 135 -5.24 -5.99 -12.71
N GLU A 136 -4.14 -5.25 -12.67
CA GLU A 136 -3.66 -4.64 -11.44
C GLU A 136 -4.53 -3.43 -11.06
N GLN A 137 -5.01 -3.41 -9.82
CA GLN A 137 -5.71 -2.24 -9.28
C GLN A 137 -4.69 -1.16 -8.95
N LYS A 138 -4.49 -0.23 -9.89
CA LYS A 138 -3.74 0.99 -9.62
C LYS A 138 -4.49 1.81 -8.57
N ILE A 139 -3.81 2.11 -7.48
CA ILE A 139 -4.29 3.08 -6.51
C ILE A 139 -4.00 4.44 -7.13
N VAL A 140 -4.94 4.94 -7.93
CA VAL A 140 -4.84 6.29 -8.48
C VAL A 140 -5.09 7.25 -7.33
N ARG A 141 -4.12 8.12 -7.03
CA ARG A 141 -4.37 9.34 -6.26
C ARG A 141 -5.44 10.12 -7.00
N THR A 142 -6.69 9.98 -6.58
CA THR A 142 -7.79 10.72 -7.17
C THR A 142 -7.55 12.19 -6.83
N GLU A 143 -7.36 13.00 -7.88
CA GLU A 143 -7.51 14.44 -7.79
C GLU A 143 -8.99 14.70 -7.52
N SER A 144 -9.34 14.86 -6.25
CA SER A 144 -10.66 15.28 -5.80
C SER A 144 -10.50 16.30 -4.69
#